data_AF-A0A3D5NNZ2-F1
#
_entry.id   AF-A0A3D5NNZ2-F1
#
_cell.length_a   1.000
_cell.length_b   1.000
_cell.length_c   1.000
_cell.angle_alpha   90.00
_cell.angle_beta   90.00
_cell.angle_gamma   90.00
#
_symmetry.space_group_name_H-M   'P 1'
#
loop_
_entity.id
_entity.type
_entity.pdbx_description
1 polymer ?
#
loop_
_entity_poly.entity_id
_entity_poly.type
_entity_poly.pdbx_seq_one_letter_code
_entity_poly.pdbx_strand_id
1 'polypeptide(L)' 'PIVAGGLIIDKNDAYSALESGATAISTTNKSLWNL' A
#
# COMPACT_ATOMS: atom_id res chain seq x y z
N PRO A 1 -4.22 5.96 13.58
CA PRO A 1 -3.95 5.84 12.13
C PRO A 1 -2.92 4.72 11.88
N ILE A 2 -3.23 3.80 10.98
CA ILE A 2 -2.40 2.63 10.66
C ILE A 2 -1.74 2.84 9.31
N VAL A 3 -0.44 2.57 9.19
CA VAL A 3 0.27 2.64 7.90
C VAL A 3 0.75 1.24 7.56
N ALA A 4 0.32 0.71 6.42
CA ALA A 4 0.80 -0.58 5.92
C ALA A 4 2.17 -0.39 5.24
N GLY A 5 3.09 -1.32 5.47
CA GLY A 5 4.42 -1.27 4.87
C GLY A 5 5.02 -2.67 4.74
N GLY A 6 5.83 -2.86 3.69
CA GLY A 6 6.44 -4.15 3.34
C GLY A 6 5.51 -5.06 2.52
N LEU A 7 6.09 -5.76 1.54
CA LEU A 7 5.42 -6.75 0.67
C LEU A 7 4.19 -6.26 -0.12
N ILE A 8 4.02 -4.95 -0.30
CA ILE A 8 3.08 -4.39 -1.28
C ILE A 8 3.74 -4.47 -2.66
N ILE A 9 3.36 -5.47 -3.46
CA ILE A 9 4.02 -5.80 -4.73
C ILE A 9 3.30 -5.11 -5.89
N ASP A 10 1.98 -5.11 -5.86
CA ASP A 10 1.15 -4.53 -6.92
C ASP A 10 0.01 -3.64 -6.39
N LYS A 11 -0.84 -3.18 -7.33
CA LYS A 11 -1.96 -2.30 -7.01
C LYS A 11 -3.01 -2.99 -6.13
N ASN A 12 -3.26 -4.27 -6.31
CA ASN A 12 -4.28 -5.00 -5.55
C ASN A 12 -3.87 -5.15 -4.09
N ASP A 13 -2.59 -5.40 -3.82
CA ASP A 13 -2.06 -5.42 -2.44
C ASP A 13 -2.29 -4.07 -1.76
N ALA A 14 -2.05 -2.98 -2.49
CA ALA A 14 -2.24 -1.63 -1.99
C ALA A 14 -3.71 -1.35 -1.63
N TYR A 15 -4.64 -1.65 -2.54
CA TYR A 15 -6.06 -1.45 -2.27
C TYR A 15 -6.56 -2.33 -1.13
N SER A 16 -6.17 -3.60 -1.11
CA SER A 16 -6.57 -4.53 -0.04
C SER A 16 -6.12 -4.06 1.34
N ALA A 17 -4.91 -3.50 1.45
CA ALA A 17 -4.40 -2.96 2.71
C ALA A 17 -5.22 -1.74 3.18
N LEU A 18 -5.58 -0.84 2.25
CA LEU A 18 -6.41 0.33 2.55
C LEU A 18 -7.82 -0.08 2.96
N GLU A 19 -8.44 -1.00 2.24
CA GLU A 19 -9.78 -1.54 2.55
C GLU A 19 -9.81 -2.28 3.90
N SER A 20 -8.70 -2.92 4.27
CA SER A 20 -8.54 -3.57 5.59
C SER A 20 -8.35 -2.59 6.75
N GLY A 21 -8.37 -1.28 6.50
CA GLY A 21 -8.31 -0.23 7.51
C GLY A 21 -6.97 0.50 7.61
N ALA A 22 -6.02 0.26 6.70
CA ALA A 22 -4.83 1.11 6.61
C ALA A 22 -5.22 2.51 6.16
N THR A 23 -4.63 3.51 6.81
CA THR A 23 -4.79 4.93 6.49
C THR A 23 -3.85 5.36 5.36
N ALA A 24 -2.69 4.72 5.23
CA ALA A 24 -1.70 5.00 4.18
C ALA A 24 -0.80 3.79 3.93
N ILE A 25 -0.02 3.86 2.85
CA ILE A 25 0.98 2.86 2.48
C ILE A 25 2.36 3.49 2.43
N SER A 26 3.32 2.84 3.09
CA SER A 26 4.75 3.15 2.98
C SER A 26 5.42 2.10 2.10
N THR A 27 5.85 2.50 0.89
CA THR A 27 6.49 1.59 -0.06
C THR A 27 7.67 2.24 -0.77
N THR A 28 8.77 1.50 -0.91
CA THR A 28 9.89 1.85 -1.77
C THR A 28 9.67 1.41 -3.23
N ASN A 29 8.57 0.71 -3.51
CA ASN A 29 8.22 0.24 -4.83
C ASN A 29 7.68 1.39 -5.69
N LYS A 30 8.59 1.99 -6.49
CA LYS A 30 8.30 3.18 -7.30
C LYS A 30 7.24 2.94 -8.38
N SER A 31 6.99 1.70 -8.79
CA SER A 31 5.93 1.39 -9.77
C SER A 31 4.54 1.73 -9.24
N LEU A 32 4.38 1.79 -7.91
CA LEU A 32 3.14 2.08 -7.20
C LEU A 32 2.98 3.55 -6.82
N TRP A 33 3.95 4.42 -7.15
CA TRP A 33 3.87 5.84 -6.78
C TRP A 33 2.96 6.64 -7.72
N ASN A 34 2.87 6.24 -8.98
CA ASN A 34 2.03 6.88 -10.01
C ASN A 34 0.72 6.09 -10.24
N LEU A 35 0.18 5.55 -9.15
CA LEU A 35 -0.93 4.59 -9.17
C LEU A 35 -2.22 5.18 -9.74
#